data_AF-A0A925Z3P7-F1
#
_entry.id   AF-A0A925Z3P7-F1
#
_cell.length_a   1.000
_cell.length_b   1.000
_cell.length_c   1.000
_cell.angle_alpha   90.00
_cell.angle_beta   90.00
_cell.angle_gamma   90.00
#
_symmetry.space_group_name_H-M   'P 1'
#
loop_
_entity.id
_entity.type
_entity.pdbx_description
1 polymer ?
#
loop_
_entity_poly.entity_id
_entity_poly.type
_entity_poly.pdbx_seq_one_letter_code
_entity_poly.pdbx_strand_id
1 'polypeptide(L)'
;MARASKTAEKDAGDQHPKDADQLAGQLAARENPNLFGHEAAESLFLAAFESGRFHHAWLMTGEPGIGKATFAYRMARRILAGGDGEQSVNDPASTVFRQVATLAHPGLFAVRRPWQPQTGKFAALIPVEEVRRLKHFFETTSATPWRIAIIDRADDLNVSSANALLKLLEEPPPRSLFLLVSAAPARLPQTIRSRCRRLPLRPLSPESNRLVVLAALDGGKPKFAPEDIDAALAASQGNPRRALEALDGAVQTLEKAVTELLNQLPALDHQTLWSLVDKASGAQGGMSEQVLDIVERRLTQIIGETASGVAPAPDAFAKARRLFSRGNLALWTGLWETFERTRADAERLNLDRAALVINIFAQMQSVAHAAQQTNTKTL
;
A
#
# COMPACT_ATOMS: atom_id res chain seq x y z
N MET A 1 -6.36 -27.06 -46.21
CA MET A 1 -5.51 -26.21 -45.35
C MET A 1 -6.20 -24.87 -45.08
N ALA A 2 -7.22 -24.84 -44.21
CA ALA A 2 -7.89 -23.60 -43.80
C ALA A 2 -8.64 -23.76 -42.47
N ARG A 3 -7.93 -24.21 -41.42
CA ARG A 3 -8.51 -24.35 -40.06
C ARG A 3 -7.55 -23.98 -38.92
N ALA A 4 -6.42 -23.34 -39.23
CA ALA A 4 -5.37 -23.02 -38.25
C ALA A 4 -5.27 -21.52 -37.89
N SER A 5 -6.21 -20.68 -38.35
CA SER A 5 -6.10 -19.21 -38.25
C SER A 5 -7.19 -18.55 -37.39
N LYS A 6 -7.93 -19.31 -36.56
CA LYS A 6 -8.95 -18.76 -35.63
C LYS A 6 -8.67 -19.01 -34.15
N THR A 7 -7.56 -19.68 -33.83
CA THR A 7 -7.21 -20.05 -32.44
C THR A 7 -6.19 -19.11 -31.80
N ALA A 8 -5.53 -18.24 -32.58
CA ALA A 8 -4.49 -17.32 -32.08
C ALA A 8 -5.02 -15.93 -31.67
N GLU A 9 -6.30 -15.62 -31.93
CA GLU A 9 -6.92 -14.32 -31.63
C GLU A 9 -7.74 -14.31 -30.33
N LYS A 10 -7.75 -15.41 -29.57
CA LYS A 10 -8.53 -15.54 -28.32
C LYS A 10 -7.72 -15.45 -27.02
N ASP A 11 -6.39 -15.26 -27.11
CA ASP A 11 -5.47 -15.14 -25.96
C ASP A 11 -5.15 -13.68 -25.57
N ALA A 12 -5.97 -12.70 -26.00
CA ALA A 12 -6.03 -11.40 -25.34
C ALA A 12 -6.78 -11.55 -24.01
N GLY A 13 -6.17 -12.29 -23.08
CA GLY A 13 -6.75 -12.63 -21.79
C GLY A 13 -7.06 -11.38 -20.97
N ASP A 14 -8.34 -11.17 -20.70
CA ASP A 14 -8.94 -10.41 -19.59
C ASP A 14 -7.94 -9.58 -18.76
N GLN A 15 -7.48 -8.43 -19.27
CA GLN A 15 -6.42 -7.60 -18.68
C GLN A 15 -6.93 -6.73 -17.51
N HIS A 16 -7.54 -7.35 -16.51
CA HIS A 16 -7.85 -6.68 -15.25
C HIS A 16 -6.67 -6.83 -14.27
N PRO A 17 -6.44 -5.86 -13.37
CA PRO A 17 -5.39 -5.97 -12.37
C PRO A 17 -5.58 -7.24 -11.54
N LYS A 18 -4.47 -7.94 -11.23
CA LYS A 18 -4.50 -9.21 -10.49
C LYS A 18 -4.75 -9.01 -9.00
N ASP A 19 -4.34 -7.86 -8.49
CA ASP A 19 -4.49 -7.40 -7.10
C ASP A 19 -5.00 -5.95 -7.10
N ALA A 20 -5.80 -5.60 -6.09
CA ALA A 20 -6.45 -4.30 -5.99
C ALA A 20 -5.47 -3.11 -5.90
N ASP A 21 -4.27 -3.36 -5.38
CA ASP A 21 -3.26 -2.33 -5.14
C ASP A 21 -2.10 -2.38 -6.16
N GLN A 22 -2.22 -3.20 -7.21
CA GLN A 22 -1.17 -3.38 -8.21
C GLN A 22 -0.92 -2.07 -8.97
N LEU A 23 0.33 -1.61 -9.01
CA LEU A 23 0.72 -0.50 -9.87
C LEU A 23 0.68 -0.93 -11.35
N ALA A 24 0.18 -0.05 -12.22
CA ALA A 24 0.12 -0.33 -13.65
C ALA A 24 1.50 -0.65 -14.22
N GLY A 25 1.60 -1.71 -15.01
CA GLY A 25 2.86 -2.17 -15.60
C GLY A 25 3.84 -2.84 -14.61
N GLN A 26 3.47 -2.97 -13.34
CA GLN A 26 4.30 -3.63 -12.32
C GLN A 26 3.81 -5.05 -12.02
N LEU A 27 4.72 -5.91 -11.60
CA LEU A 27 4.38 -7.27 -11.16
C LEU A 27 3.49 -7.23 -9.91
N ALA A 28 2.51 -8.14 -9.86
CA ALA A 28 1.74 -8.40 -8.66
C ALA A 28 2.64 -8.93 -7.53
N ALA A 29 2.26 -8.69 -6.27
CA ALA A 29 3.10 -9.06 -5.11
C ALA A 29 3.43 -10.57 -5.06
N ARG A 30 2.46 -11.40 -5.47
CA ARG A 30 2.61 -12.86 -5.57
C ARG A 30 3.53 -13.34 -6.69
N GLU A 31 3.73 -12.50 -7.71
CA GLU A 31 4.55 -12.79 -8.91
C GLU A 31 5.95 -12.19 -8.82
N ASN A 32 6.21 -11.38 -7.81
CA ASN A 32 7.50 -10.71 -7.64
C ASN A 32 8.52 -11.67 -6.99
N PRO A 33 9.64 -12.00 -7.68
CA PRO A 33 10.72 -12.80 -7.12
C PRO A 33 11.64 -12.01 -6.18
N ASN A 34 11.63 -10.69 -6.30
CA ASN A 34 12.57 -9.80 -5.65
C ASN A 34 11.99 -9.22 -4.35
N LEU A 35 12.77 -9.32 -3.27
CA LEU A 35 12.49 -8.70 -1.98
C LEU A 35 13.82 -8.19 -1.42
N PHE A 36 13.93 -6.89 -1.19
CA PHE A 36 15.15 -6.24 -0.69
C PHE A 36 14.84 -5.37 0.52
N GLY A 37 15.81 -5.25 1.44
CA GLY A 37 15.76 -4.37 2.61
C GLY A 37 14.88 -4.84 3.76
N HIS A 38 14.38 -6.08 3.67
CA HIS A 38 13.59 -6.75 4.72
C HIS A 38 14.30 -7.98 5.30
N GLU A 39 15.62 -8.07 5.13
CA GLU A 39 16.44 -9.22 5.52
C GLU A 39 16.31 -9.50 7.02
N ALA A 40 16.33 -8.47 7.86
CA ALA A 40 16.14 -8.63 9.31
C ALA A 40 14.77 -9.22 9.68
N ALA A 41 13.72 -8.82 8.96
CA ALA A 41 12.37 -9.36 9.16
C ALA A 41 12.27 -10.81 8.67
N GLU A 42 12.91 -11.13 7.54
CA GLU A 42 13.01 -12.48 6.99
C GLU A 42 13.77 -13.40 7.95
N SER A 43 14.95 -13.00 8.41
CA SER A 43 15.72 -13.76 9.40
C SER A 43 14.96 -13.99 10.70
N LEU A 44 14.26 -12.98 11.22
CA LEU A 44 13.47 -13.12 12.45
C LEU A 44 12.30 -14.11 12.26
N PHE A 45 11.63 -14.05 11.12
CA PHE A 45 10.52 -14.94 10.81
C PHE A 45 10.98 -16.39 10.63
N LEU A 46 12.07 -16.61 9.88
CA LEU A 46 12.62 -17.93 9.63
C LEU A 46 13.23 -18.56 10.89
N ALA A 47 13.97 -17.79 11.69
CA ALA A 47 14.48 -18.27 12.97
C ALA A 47 13.35 -18.72 13.91
N ALA A 48 12.23 -17.98 13.94
CA ALA A 48 11.06 -18.38 14.71
C ALA A 48 10.45 -19.69 14.18
N PHE A 49 10.41 -19.87 12.86
CA PHE A 49 9.88 -21.08 12.22
C PHE A 49 10.75 -22.30 12.53
N GLU A 50 12.06 -22.18 12.37
CA GLU A 50 13.04 -23.25 12.62
C GLU A 50 13.12 -23.65 14.11
N SER A 51 12.86 -22.70 15.02
CA SER A 51 12.88 -22.97 16.46
C SER A 51 11.75 -23.89 16.97
N GLY A 52 10.74 -24.17 16.14
CA GLY A 52 9.54 -24.91 16.54
C GLY A 52 8.57 -24.13 17.44
N ARG A 53 8.96 -22.93 17.93
CA ARG A 53 8.09 -22.01 18.71
C ARG A 53 7.48 -20.94 17.80
N PHE A 54 6.85 -21.40 16.73
CA PHE A 54 6.33 -20.54 15.69
C PHE A 54 4.90 -20.10 15.99
N HIS A 55 4.68 -18.78 16.03
CA HIS A 55 3.35 -18.23 16.25
C HIS A 55 2.48 -18.49 15.02
N HIS A 56 1.25 -19.01 15.21
CA HIS A 56 0.37 -19.39 14.10
C HIS A 56 -0.13 -18.20 13.29
N ALA A 57 -0.09 -16.99 13.84
CA ALA A 57 -0.54 -15.77 13.14
C ALA A 57 0.47 -14.62 13.22
N TRP A 58 0.81 -14.02 12.09
CA TRP A 58 1.73 -12.90 11.98
C TRP A 58 1.04 -11.71 11.31
N LEU A 59 1.23 -10.53 11.90
CA LEU A 59 0.68 -9.28 11.39
C LEU A 59 1.81 -8.39 10.87
N MET A 60 1.95 -8.36 9.55
CA MET A 60 2.91 -7.50 8.86
C MET A 60 2.37 -6.08 8.78
N THR A 61 3.04 -5.16 9.46
CA THR A 61 2.63 -3.74 9.54
C THR A 61 3.66 -2.82 8.91
N GLY A 62 3.23 -1.77 8.24
CA GLY A 62 4.10 -0.77 7.62
C GLY A 62 3.37 0.03 6.57
N GLU A 63 3.98 1.07 6.02
CA GLU A 63 3.33 1.94 5.02
C GLU A 63 2.83 1.15 3.79
N PRO A 64 1.75 1.62 3.12
CA PRO A 64 1.37 1.11 1.80
C PRO A 64 2.57 1.10 0.84
N GLY A 65 2.71 0.03 0.05
CA GLY A 65 3.78 -0.05 -0.95
C GLY A 65 5.16 -0.52 -0.45
N ILE A 66 5.38 -0.68 0.86
CA ILE A 66 6.70 -1.08 1.40
C ILE A 66 7.12 -2.54 1.10
N GLY A 67 6.28 -3.35 0.44
CA GLY A 67 6.59 -4.75 0.11
C GLY A 67 6.02 -5.80 1.07
N LYS A 68 5.04 -5.44 1.92
CA LYS A 68 4.42 -6.36 2.90
C LYS A 68 3.78 -7.62 2.29
N ALA A 69 3.02 -7.45 1.21
CA ALA A 69 2.40 -8.57 0.52
C ALA A 69 3.47 -9.45 -0.16
N THR A 70 4.48 -8.83 -0.79
CA THR A 70 5.62 -9.56 -1.38
C THR A 70 6.34 -10.41 -0.33
N PHE A 71 6.58 -9.84 0.86
CA PHE A 71 7.12 -10.58 2.01
C PHE A 71 6.23 -11.76 2.38
N ALA A 72 4.91 -11.55 2.51
CA ALA A 72 3.96 -12.61 2.85
C ALA A 72 4.01 -13.80 1.88
N TYR A 73 3.95 -13.51 0.57
CA TYR A 73 4.00 -14.55 -0.46
C TYR A 73 5.35 -15.25 -0.54
N ARG A 74 6.46 -14.55 -0.33
CA ARG A 74 7.80 -15.15 -0.29
C ARG A 74 7.95 -16.10 0.91
N MET A 75 7.47 -15.69 2.09
CA MET A 75 7.49 -16.55 3.28
C MET A 75 6.58 -17.78 3.11
N ALA A 76 5.41 -17.59 2.48
CA ALA A 76 4.54 -18.71 2.13
C ALA A 76 5.24 -19.69 1.18
N ARG A 77 5.89 -19.20 0.11
CA ARG A 77 6.69 -20.03 -0.80
C ARG A 77 7.79 -20.78 -0.05
N ARG A 78 8.51 -20.12 0.86
CA ARG A 78 9.59 -20.72 1.66
C ARG A 78 9.11 -21.90 2.52
N ILE A 79 7.97 -21.74 3.20
CA ILE A 79 7.40 -22.80 4.04
C ILE A 79 6.83 -23.94 3.18
N LEU A 80 6.16 -23.62 2.07
CA LEU A 80 5.52 -24.60 1.19
C LEU A 80 6.52 -25.40 0.35
N ALA A 81 7.71 -24.84 0.08
CA ALA A 81 8.81 -25.54 -0.58
C ALA A 81 9.41 -26.67 0.29
N GLY A 82 9.09 -26.73 1.59
CA GLY A 82 9.41 -27.89 2.44
C GLY A 82 10.89 -28.21 2.64
N GLY A 83 11.80 -27.26 2.34
CA GLY A 83 13.24 -27.47 2.44
C GLY A 83 13.98 -27.62 1.10
N ASP A 84 13.26 -27.67 -0.03
CA ASP A 84 13.87 -27.46 -1.35
C ASP A 84 14.53 -26.07 -1.34
N GLY A 85 15.82 -26.03 -1.65
CA GLY A 85 16.72 -24.91 -1.35
C GLY A 85 16.20 -23.52 -1.74
N GLU A 86 16.80 -22.50 -1.13
CA GLU A 86 16.45 -21.07 -1.26
C GLU A 86 16.28 -20.58 -2.71
N GLN A 87 16.95 -21.24 -3.67
CA GLN A 87 16.83 -20.98 -5.10
C GLN A 87 15.41 -21.22 -5.65
N SER A 88 14.67 -22.21 -5.15
CA SER A 88 13.31 -22.53 -5.66
C SER A 88 12.27 -21.47 -5.30
N VAL A 89 12.48 -20.72 -4.22
CA VAL A 89 11.51 -19.76 -3.66
C VAL A 89 11.47 -18.45 -4.45
N ASN A 90 12.59 -18.11 -5.09
CA ASN A 90 12.78 -16.89 -5.86
C ASN A 90 12.83 -17.14 -7.36
N ASP A 91 12.99 -18.39 -7.80
CA ASP A 91 12.99 -18.77 -9.22
C ASP A 91 11.55 -18.83 -9.78
N PRO A 92 11.17 -17.93 -10.72
CA PRO A 92 9.85 -17.97 -11.35
C PRO A 92 9.55 -19.26 -12.14
N ALA A 93 10.56 -20.05 -12.51
CA ALA A 93 10.38 -21.32 -13.19
C ALA A 93 9.98 -22.46 -12.24
N SER A 94 10.24 -22.32 -10.94
CA SER A 94 9.96 -23.37 -9.97
C SER A 94 8.46 -23.66 -9.84
N THR A 95 8.11 -24.91 -9.52
CA THR A 95 6.71 -25.33 -9.38
C THR A 95 6.02 -24.60 -8.25
N VAL A 96 6.66 -24.51 -7.07
CA VAL A 96 6.09 -23.81 -5.91
C VAL A 96 5.88 -22.33 -6.21
N PHE A 97 6.82 -21.68 -6.90
CA PHE A 97 6.68 -20.27 -7.28
C PHE A 97 5.47 -20.08 -8.18
N ARG A 98 5.38 -20.82 -9.29
CA ARG A 98 4.27 -20.68 -10.25
C ARG A 98 2.91 -20.97 -9.62
N GLN A 99 2.82 -21.99 -8.77
CA GLN A 99 1.60 -22.34 -8.06
C GLN A 99 1.18 -21.25 -7.05
N VAL A 100 2.12 -20.66 -6.31
CA VAL A 100 1.80 -19.54 -5.40
C VAL A 100 1.45 -18.27 -6.18
N ALA A 101 2.22 -17.94 -7.22
CA ALA A 101 1.97 -16.80 -8.10
C ALA A 101 0.56 -16.85 -8.73
N THR A 102 0.08 -18.06 -9.09
CA THR A 102 -1.26 -18.27 -9.66
C THR A 102 -2.34 -18.54 -8.62
N LEU A 103 -2.00 -18.62 -7.32
CA LEU A 103 -2.91 -19.01 -6.22
C LEU A 103 -3.50 -20.43 -6.38
N ALA A 104 -2.80 -21.30 -7.10
CA ALA A 104 -3.19 -22.69 -7.33
C ALA A 104 -2.52 -23.70 -6.36
N HIS A 105 -1.63 -23.24 -5.48
CA HIS A 105 -0.94 -24.13 -4.54
C HIS A 105 -1.93 -24.71 -3.50
N PRO A 106 -2.00 -26.05 -3.30
CA PRO A 106 -2.99 -26.68 -2.42
C PRO A 106 -2.81 -26.35 -0.92
N GLY A 107 -1.61 -25.90 -0.55
CA GLY A 107 -1.29 -25.42 0.80
C GLY A 107 -1.48 -23.91 1.01
N LEU A 108 -1.96 -23.15 0.03
CA LEU A 108 -2.12 -21.69 0.11
C LEU A 108 -3.57 -21.27 -0.13
N PHE A 109 -4.08 -20.34 0.67
CA PHE A 109 -5.33 -19.63 0.41
C PHE A 109 -5.14 -18.13 0.65
N ALA A 110 -5.54 -17.29 -0.31
CA ALA A 110 -5.44 -15.83 -0.19
C ALA A 110 -6.83 -15.20 -0.08
N VAL A 111 -7.13 -14.64 1.10
CA VAL A 111 -8.31 -13.80 1.35
C VAL A 111 -7.98 -12.38 0.88
N ARG A 112 -8.74 -11.89 -0.11
CA ARG A 112 -8.50 -10.61 -0.78
C ARG A 112 -9.84 -9.95 -1.12
N ARG A 113 -9.81 -8.67 -1.50
CA ARG A 113 -10.99 -8.00 -2.07
C ARG A 113 -11.37 -8.69 -3.38
N PRO A 114 -12.62 -9.15 -3.57
CA PRO A 114 -13.02 -9.79 -4.81
C PRO A 114 -13.13 -8.77 -5.95
N TRP A 115 -12.71 -9.17 -7.15
CA TRP A 115 -12.99 -8.43 -8.37
C TRP A 115 -14.48 -8.50 -8.69
N GLN A 116 -15.08 -7.37 -9.08
CA GLN A 116 -16.48 -7.27 -9.49
C GLN A 116 -16.54 -7.00 -11.00
N PRO A 117 -16.80 -8.02 -11.84
CA PRO A 117 -16.83 -7.85 -13.29
C PRO A 117 -17.88 -6.83 -13.76
N GLN A 118 -18.97 -6.69 -13.01
CA GLN A 118 -20.08 -5.78 -13.32
C GLN A 118 -19.66 -4.30 -13.24
N THR A 119 -18.80 -3.95 -12.29
CA THR A 119 -18.34 -2.57 -12.06
C THR A 119 -16.93 -2.33 -12.60
N GLY A 120 -16.21 -3.39 -13.02
CA GLY A 120 -14.82 -3.31 -13.45
C GLY A 120 -13.88 -2.84 -12.33
N LYS A 121 -14.23 -3.10 -11.07
CA LYS A 121 -13.48 -2.66 -9.88
C LYS A 121 -13.41 -3.76 -8.83
N PHE A 122 -12.47 -3.65 -7.91
CA PHE A 122 -12.48 -4.47 -6.70
C PHE A 122 -13.55 -3.99 -5.72
N ALA A 123 -14.15 -4.91 -4.96
CA ALA A 123 -15.02 -4.55 -3.85
C ALA A 123 -14.26 -3.68 -2.84
N ALA A 124 -14.92 -2.70 -2.22
CA ALA A 124 -14.27 -1.82 -1.24
C ALA A 124 -13.77 -2.58 0.01
N LEU A 125 -14.56 -3.56 0.47
CA LEU A 125 -14.28 -4.38 1.65
C LEU A 125 -14.20 -5.87 1.28
N ILE A 126 -13.50 -6.64 2.11
CA ILE A 126 -13.45 -8.10 2.06
C ILE A 126 -14.73 -8.66 2.69
N PRO A 127 -15.62 -9.32 1.93
CA PRO A 127 -16.86 -9.87 2.45
C PRO A 127 -16.63 -11.15 3.24
N VAL A 128 -17.61 -11.50 4.10
CA VAL A 128 -17.48 -12.65 5.02
C VAL A 128 -17.34 -13.98 4.28
N GLU A 129 -17.88 -14.06 3.06
CA GLU A 129 -17.78 -15.26 2.23
C GLU A 129 -16.33 -15.63 1.88
N GLU A 130 -15.44 -14.64 1.69
CA GLU A 130 -14.03 -14.92 1.44
C GLU A 130 -13.35 -15.59 2.66
N VAL A 131 -13.75 -15.20 3.88
CA VAL A 131 -13.26 -15.82 5.13
C VAL A 131 -13.92 -17.18 5.38
N ARG A 132 -15.18 -17.38 4.97
CA ARG A 132 -15.84 -18.69 5.05
C ARG A 132 -15.19 -19.72 4.12
N ARG A 133 -14.78 -19.30 2.92
CA ARG A 133 -13.99 -20.14 2.01
C ARG A 133 -12.65 -20.54 2.64
N LEU A 134 -12.03 -19.65 3.40
CA LEU A 134 -10.81 -19.97 4.16
C LEU A 134 -11.05 -21.06 5.21
N LYS A 135 -12.20 -21.04 5.91
CA LYS A 135 -12.56 -22.11 6.85
C LYS A 135 -12.65 -23.46 6.13
N HIS A 136 -13.38 -23.52 5.01
CA HIS A 136 -13.52 -24.74 4.24
C HIS A 136 -12.20 -25.25 3.68
N PHE A 137 -11.31 -24.33 3.26
CA PHE A 137 -9.94 -24.65 2.93
C PHE A 137 -9.35 -25.46 4.09
N PHE A 138 -9.23 -24.91 5.30
CA PHE A 138 -8.63 -25.59 6.44
C PHE A 138 -9.25 -26.95 6.84
N GLU A 139 -10.53 -27.18 6.56
CA GLU A 139 -11.22 -28.45 6.82
C GLU A 139 -10.86 -29.57 5.82
N THR A 140 -10.34 -29.22 4.64
CA THR A 140 -10.00 -30.20 3.59
C THR A 140 -8.66 -30.89 3.83
N THR A 141 -8.50 -32.19 3.54
CA THR A 141 -7.19 -32.87 3.64
C THR A 141 -6.18 -32.24 2.67
N SER A 142 -5.00 -31.87 3.18
CA SER A 142 -3.92 -31.31 2.36
C SER A 142 -2.80 -32.31 2.16
N ALA A 143 -2.23 -32.34 0.95
CA ALA A 143 -1.01 -33.08 0.65
C ALA A 143 0.27 -32.36 1.15
N THR A 144 0.14 -31.13 1.64
CA THR A 144 1.28 -30.29 2.05
C THR A 144 1.38 -30.22 3.59
N PRO A 145 2.58 -30.20 4.18
CA PRO A 145 2.74 -30.18 5.63
C PRO A 145 2.14 -28.95 6.33
N TRP A 146 2.13 -27.80 5.65
CA TRP A 146 1.66 -26.52 6.17
C TRP A 146 0.51 -25.96 5.34
N ARG A 147 -0.39 -25.27 6.01
CA ARG A 147 -1.54 -24.59 5.39
C ARG A 147 -1.49 -23.12 5.70
N ILE A 148 -1.36 -22.30 4.66
CA ILE A 148 -1.06 -20.88 4.82
C ILE A 148 -2.22 -20.05 4.29
N ALA A 149 -2.74 -19.18 5.14
CA ALA A 149 -3.73 -18.17 4.82
C ALA A 149 -3.05 -16.81 4.72
N ILE A 150 -3.12 -16.15 3.56
CA ILE A 150 -2.71 -14.75 3.42
C ILE A 150 -3.97 -13.90 3.43
N ILE A 151 -4.05 -12.96 4.37
CA ILE A 151 -5.11 -11.95 4.40
C ILE A 151 -4.48 -10.66 3.89
N ASP A 152 -4.68 -10.39 2.60
CA ASP A 152 -4.14 -9.20 1.97
C ASP A 152 -5.05 -8.00 2.22
N ARG A 153 -4.50 -6.93 2.78
CA ARG A 153 -5.23 -5.81 3.37
C ARG A 153 -6.27 -6.25 4.39
N ALA A 154 -5.80 -6.80 5.50
CA ALA A 154 -6.66 -7.12 6.66
C ALA A 154 -7.47 -5.90 7.14
N ASP A 155 -6.99 -4.68 6.89
CA ASP A 155 -7.68 -3.42 7.18
C ASP A 155 -9.04 -3.30 6.50
N ASP A 156 -9.24 -4.03 5.39
CA ASP A 156 -10.45 -3.98 4.57
C ASP A 156 -11.47 -5.07 4.97
N LEU A 157 -11.21 -5.84 6.03
CA LEU A 157 -12.18 -6.78 6.59
C LEU A 157 -13.39 -6.01 7.12
N ASN A 158 -14.58 -6.36 6.61
CA ASN A 158 -15.80 -5.90 7.27
C ASN A 158 -15.96 -6.57 8.65
N VAL A 159 -16.88 -6.05 9.47
CA VAL A 159 -17.10 -6.54 10.86
C VAL A 159 -17.36 -8.05 10.90
N SER A 160 -18.21 -8.56 10.00
CA SER A 160 -18.55 -9.98 9.92
C SER A 160 -17.35 -10.83 9.51
N SER A 161 -16.53 -10.37 8.56
CA SER A 161 -15.29 -11.02 8.12
C SER A 161 -14.27 -11.08 9.24
N ALA A 162 -14.08 -9.98 9.97
CA ALA A 162 -13.18 -9.90 11.11
C ALA A 162 -13.59 -10.88 12.22
N ASN A 163 -14.88 -10.95 12.55
CA ASN A 163 -15.40 -11.90 13.55
C ASN A 163 -15.27 -13.36 13.10
N ALA A 164 -15.46 -13.64 11.81
CA ALA A 164 -15.25 -14.98 11.26
C ALA A 164 -13.77 -15.39 11.32
N LEU A 165 -12.85 -14.47 11.00
CA LEU A 165 -11.41 -14.70 11.08
C LEU A 165 -10.97 -14.90 12.52
N LEU A 166 -11.55 -14.14 13.47
CA LEU A 166 -11.23 -14.26 14.88
C LEU A 166 -11.36 -15.71 15.36
N LYS A 167 -12.46 -16.40 15.03
CA LYS A 167 -12.68 -17.80 15.41
C LYS A 167 -11.55 -18.73 14.95
N LEU A 168 -11.04 -18.53 13.74
CA LEU A 168 -9.92 -19.29 13.20
C LEU A 168 -8.59 -18.97 13.90
N LEU A 169 -8.44 -17.74 14.39
CA LEU A 169 -7.24 -17.31 15.12
C LEU A 169 -7.22 -17.79 16.58
N GLU A 170 -8.39 -18.00 17.21
CA GLU A 170 -8.46 -18.52 18.60
C GLU A 170 -8.22 -20.03 18.65
N GLU A 171 -8.76 -20.75 17.67
CA GLU A 171 -8.64 -22.21 17.55
C GLU A 171 -8.00 -22.59 16.20
N PRO A 172 -6.70 -22.28 16.01
CA PRO A 172 -6.03 -22.53 14.75
C PRO A 172 -5.94 -24.04 14.45
N PRO A 173 -6.26 -24.48 13.23
CA PRO A 173 -5.99 -25.84 12.80
C PRO A 173 -4.51 -26.22 12.96
N PRO A 174 -4.17 -27.50 13.17
CA PRO A 174 -2.77 -27.92 13.29
C PRO A 174 -2.00 -27.58 12.02
N ARG A 175 -0.76 -27.08 12.18
CA ARG A 175 0.12 -26.64 11.07
C ARG A 175 -0.54 -25.62 10.14
N SER A 176 -1.39 -24.76 10.69
CA SER A 176 -1.90 -23.57 10.02
C SER A 176 -1.03 -22.34 10.30
N LEU A 177 -0.91 -21.47 9.30
CA LEU A 177 -0.24 -20.19 9.40
C LEU A 177 -1.12 -19.10 8.79
N PHE A 178 -1.32 -18.02 9.52
CA PHE A 178 -2.04 -16.83 9.09
C PHE A 178 -1.04 -15.68 8.90
N LEU A 179 -1.00 -15.11 7.72
CA LEU A 179 -0.16 -13.98 7.34
C LEU A 179 -1.07 -12.79 7.01
N LEU A 180 -1.22 -11.88 7.95
CA LEU A 180 -2.07 -10.70 7.82
C LEU A 180 -1.23 -9.51 7.36
N VAL A 181 -1.64 -8.87 6.27
CA VAL A 181 -1.01 -7.66 5.75
C VAL A 181 -1.86 -6.46 6.13
N SER A 182 -1.27 -5.46 6.79
CA SER A 182 -1.98 -4.26 7.23
C SER A 182 -1.12 -3.02 7.05
N ALA A 183 -1.68 -2.00 6.41
CA ALA A 183 -1.12 -0.66 6.38
C ALA A 183 -1.57 0.18 7.58
N ALA A 184 -2.79 -0.05 8.07
CA ALA A 184 -3.40 0.71 9.15
C ALA A 184 -3.84 -0.22 10.30
N PRO A 185 -2.92 -0.86 11.04
CA PRO A 185 -3.25 -1.89 12.03
C PRO A 185 -4.15 -1.39 13.15
N ALA A 186 -4.20 -0.08 13.42
CA ALA A 186 -5.12 0.51 14.37
C ALA A 186 -6.61 0.35 13.97
N ARG A 187 -6.91 0.21 12.67
CA ARG A 187 -8.26 -0.07 12.17
C ARG A 187 -8.71 -1.50 12.46
N LEU A 188 -7.78 -2.42 12.71
CA LEU A 188 -8.10 -3.80 13.07
C LEU A 188 -8.63 -3.90 14.51
N PRO A 189 -9.65 -4.73 14.77
CA PRO A 189 -10.08 -5.05 16.11
C PRO A 189 -8.91 -5.48 17.01
N GLN A 190 -8.90 -5.00 18.26
CA GLN A 190 -7.88 -5.39 19.24
C GLN A 190 -7.86 -6.91 19.47
N THR A 191 -9.01 -7.58 19.34
CA THR A 191 -9.16 -9.03 19.44
C THR A 191 -8.34 -9.79 18.39
N ILE A 192 -8.26 -9.28 17.15
CA ILE A 192 -7.37 -9.85 16.11
C ILE A 192 -5.91 -9.53 16.44
N ARG A 193 -5.60 -8.26 16.71
CA ARG A 193 -4.21 -7.82 16.95
C ARG A 193 -3.54 -8.57 18.11
N SER A 194 -4.27 -8.80 19.19
CA SER A 194 -3.78 -9.54 20.37
C SER A 194 -3.44 -11.01 20.09
N ARG A 195 -4.00 -11.59 19.02
CA ARG A 195 -3.76 -12.96 18.56
C ARG A 195 -2.75 -13.04 17.42
N CYS A 196 -2.02 -11.96 17.12
CA CYS A 196 -1.02 -11.95 16.08
C CYS A 196 0.33 -11.48 16.62
N ARG A 197 1.41 -12.13 16.20
CA ARG A 197 2.76 -11.60 16.39
C ARG A 197 3.00 -10.48 15.38
N ARG A 198 3.21 -9.26 15.88
CA ARG A 198 3.46 -8.10 15.02
C ARG A 198 4.87 -8.18 14.41
N LEU A 199 4.96 -7.96 13.10
CA LEU A 199 6.20 -7.84 12.35
C LEU A 199 6.22 -6.49 11.61
N PRO A 200 6.87 -5.46 12.17
CA PRO A 200 6.96 -4.16 11.51
C PRO A 200 7.97 -4.20 10.37
N LEU A 201 7.53 -3.85 9.16
CA LEU A 201 8.35 -3.62 7.97
C LEU A 201 8.57 -2.11 7.86
N ARG A 202 9.83 -1.71 7.98
CA ARG A 202 10.25 -0.29 8.03
C ARG A 202 10.56 0.24 6.63
N PRO A 203 10.62 1.58 6.45
CA PRO A 203 11.18 2.19 5.25
C PRO A 203 12.54 1.58 4.90
N LEU A 204 12.77 1.38 3.60
CA LEU A 204 13.99 0.77 3.09
C LEU A 204 15.18 1.74 3.19
N SER A 205 16.39 1.19 3.31
CA SER A 205 17.60 1.98 3.10
C SER A 205 17.63 2.54 1.66
N PRO A 206 18.35 3.64 1.40
CA PRO A 206 18.48 4.18 0.04
C PRO A 206 18.97 3.13 -0.98
N GLU A 207 19.89 2.26 -0.56
CA GLU A 207 20.44 1.17 -1.39
C GLU A 207 19.39 0.10 -1.71
N SER A 208 18.71 -0.43 -0.69
CA SER A 208 17.66 -1.45 -0.90
C SER A 208 16.49 -0.88 -1.69
N ASN A 209 16.12 0.38 -1.45
CA ASN A 209 15.05 1.05 -2.20
C ASN A 209 15.40 1.18 -3.69
N ARG A 210 16.65 1.58 -4.00
CA ARG A 210 17.16 1.61 -5.37
C ARG A 210 17.07 0.24 -6.03
N LEU A 211 17.48 -0.83 -5.34
CA LEU A 211 17.40 -2.19 -5.88
C LEU A 211 15.96 -2.61 -6.21
N VAL A 212 14.99 -2.31 -5.34
CA VAL A 212 13.57 -2.58 -5.62
C VAL A 212 13.09 -1.81 -6.85
N VAL A 213 13.41 -0.52 -6.94
CA VAL A 213 12.99 0.34 -8.07
C VAL A 213 13.62 -0.15 -9.37
N LEU A 214 14.92 -0.43 -9.39
CA LEU A 214 15.59 -0.95 -10.58
C LEU A 214 15.02 -2.31 -11.01
N ALA A 215 14.78 -3.22 -10.07
CA ALA A 215 14.18 -4.51 -10.37
C ALA A 215 12.74 -4.40 -10.92
N ALA A 216 12.00 -3.38 -10.49
CA ALA A 216 10.67 -3.06 -11.01
C ALA A 216 10.71 -2.44 -12.42
N LEU A 217 11.75 -1.64 -12.72
CA LEU A 217 11.94 -1.02 -14.04
C LEU A 217 12.53 -1.99 -15.10
N ASP A 218 13.29 -3.00 -14.68
CA ASP A 218 13.97 -3.96 -15.58
C ASP A 218 13.01 -4.99 -16.22
N GLY A 219 11.74 -5.01 -15.81
CA GLY A 219 10.66 -5.77 -16.46
C GLY A 219 10.21 -5.21 -17.83
N GLY A 220 10.88 -4.18 -18.35
CA GLY A 220 10.54 -3.56 -19.63
C GLY A 220 11.37 -2.32 -19.99
N LYS A 221 12.71 -2.43 -19.98
CA LYS A 221 13.72 -1.41 -20.35
C LYS A 221 13.67 -0.09 -19.55
N PRO A 222 14.81 0.42 -19.04
CA PRO A 222 14.83 1.69 -18.32
C PRO A 222 14.46 2.84 -19.28
N LYS A 223 13.26 3.38 -19.09
CA LYS A 223 12.76 4.58 -19.77
C LYS A 223 13.26 5.89 -19.15
N PHE A 224 13.84 5.81 -17.95
CA PHE A 224 14.14 6.97 -17.12
C PHE A 224 15.65 7.18 -17.00
N ALA A 225 16.07 8.44 -16.97
CA ALA A 225 17.46 8.80 -16.75
C ALA A 225 17.86 8.48 -15.29
N PRO A 226 19.13 8.15 -15.01
CA PRO A 226 19.61 7.90 -13.66
C PRO A 226 19.28 9.03 -12.67
N GLU A 227 19.33 10.28 -13.14
CA GLU A 227 19.03 11.48 -12.36
C GLU A 227 17.56 11.53 -11.92
N ASP A 228 16.64 11.09 -12.78
CA ASP A 228 15.21 11.01 -12.45
C ASP A 228 14.95 9.94 -11.38
N ILE A 229 15.65 8.81 -11.48
CA ILE A 229 15.57 7.73 -10.49
C ILE A 229 16.11 8.22 -9.15
N ASP A 230 17.23 8.95 -9.14
CA ASP A 230 17.82 9.51 -7.93
C ASP A 230 16.90 10.53 -7.26
N ALA A 231 16.29 11.42 -8.05
CA ALA A 231 15.30 12.38 -7.55
C ALA A 231 14.07 11.68 -6.98
N ALA A 232 13.55 10.66 -7.66
CA ALA A 232 12.43 9.86 -7.19
C ALA A 232 12.74 9.12 -5.87
N LEU A 233 13.93 8.52 -5.78
CA LEU A 233 14.39 7.84 -4.56
C LEU A 233 14.51 8.81 -3.38
N ALA A 234 15.08 10.00 -3.60
CA ALA A 234 15.18 11.03 -2.57
C ALA A 234 13.80 11.49 -2.06
N ALA A 235 12.82 11.64 -2.97
CA ALA A 235 11.45 12.03 -2.63
C ALA A 235 10.63 10.91 -1.97
N SER A 236 11.06 9.66 -2.11
CA SER A 236 10.29 8.49 -1.69
C SER A 236 10.39 8.14 -0.19
N GLN A 237 11.38 8.71 0.51
CA GLN A 237 11.64 8.44 1.94
C GLN A 237 11.75 6.94 2.27
N GLY A 238 12.39 6.15 1.38
CA GLY A 238 12.57 4.71 1.57
C GLY A 238 11.36 3.85 1.19
N ASN A 239 10.32 4.43 0.57
CA ASN A 239 9.16 3.69 0.10
C ASN A 239 9.23 3.45 -1.43
N PRO A 240 9.36 2.19 -1.88
CA PRO A 240 9.57 1.90 -3.30
C PRO A 240 8.36 2.23 -4.18
N ARG A 241 7.14 2.10 -3.65
CA ARG A 241 5.93 2.49 -4.39
C ARG A 241 5.94 3.98 -4.69
N ARG A 242 6.29 4.81 -3.70
CA ARG A 242 6.40 6.26 -3.88
C ARG A 242 7.47 6.63 -4.90
N ALA A 243 8.60 5.92 -4.91
CA ALA A 243 9.64 6.14 -5.92
C ALA A 243 9.13 5.82 -7.33
N LEU A 244 8.41 4.70 -7.52
CA LEU A 244 7.83 4.34 -8.81
C LEU A 244 6.74 5.32 -9.26
N GLU A 245 5.88 5.77 -8.34
CA GLU A 245 4.86 6.78 -8.61
C GLU A 245 5.50 8.13 -8.96
N ALA A 246 6.61 8.52 -8.33
CA ALA A 246 7.33 9.75 -8.68
C ALA A 246 7.93 9.73 -10.10
N LEU A 247 8.14 8.55 -10.69
CA LEU A 247 8.55 8.40 -12.08
C LEU A 247 7.38 8.45 -13.07
N ASP A 248 6.13 8.39 -12.59
CA ASP A 248 4.94 8.54 -13.42
C ASP A 248 4.69 10.03 -13.73
N GLY A 249 4.75 10.42 -15.01
CA GLY A 249 4.55 11.80 -15.45
C GLY A 249 3.18 12.39 -15.09
N ALA A 250 2.14 11.55 -14.98
CA ALA A 250 0.83 12.01 -14.52
C ALA A 250 0.88 12.37 -13.03
N VAL A 251 1.51 11.54 -12.21
CA VAL A 251 1.72 11.82 -10.78
C VAL A 251 2.61 13.04 -10.58
N GLN A 252 3.68 13.21 -11.37
CA GLN A 252 4.50 14.43 -11.34
C GLN A 252 3.68 15.69 -11.65
N THR A 253 2.73 15.60 -12.58
CA THR A 253 1.83 16.72 -12.91
C THR A 253 0.93 17.07 -11.73
N LEU A 254 0.40 16.06 -11.03
CA LEU A 254 -0.39 16.26 -9.81
C LEU A 254 0.46 16.82 -8.66
N GLU A 255 1.69 16.32 -8.48
CA GLU A 255 2.63 16.85 -7.48
C GLU A 255 2.89 18.33 -7.70
N LYS A 256 3.17 18.75 -8.94
CA LYS A 256 3.38 20.16 -9.29
C LYS A 256 2.15 21.01 -8.98
N ALA A 257 0.96 20.55 -9.36
CA ALA A 257 -0.29 21.28 -9.12
C ALA A 257 -0.63 21.39 -7.62
N VAL A 258 -0.45 20.32 -6.84
CA VAL A 258 -0.61 20.36 -5.38
C VAL A 258 0.41 21.31 -4.75
N THR A 259 1.66 21.28 -5.21
CA THR A 259 2.73 22.19 -4.76
C THR A 259 2.39 23.64 -5.02
N GLU A 260 1.87 23.94 -6.21
CA GLU A 260 1.44 25.27 -6.59
C GLU A 260 0.33 25.78 -5.65
N LEU A 261 -0.73 24.98 -5.45
CA LEU A 261 -1.82 25.31 -4.54
C LEU A 261 -1.36 25.53 -3.09
N LEU A 262 -0.50 24.65 -2.56
CA LEU A 262 0.03 24.82 -1.21
C LEU A 262 0.80 26.14 -1.06
N ASN A 263 1.55 26.55 -2.08
CA ASN A 263 2.28 27.81 -2.09
C ASN A 263 1.41 29.06 -2.28
N GLN A 264 0.17 28.91 -2.73
CA GLN A 264 -0.81 29.99 -2.84
C GLN A 264 -1.52 30.28 -1.52
N LEU A 265 -1.46 29.37 -0.53
CA LEU A 265 -2.06 29.59 0.78
C LEU A 265 -1.57 30.91 1.42
N PRO A 266 -2.46 31.70 2.04
CA PRO A 266 -3.87 31.40 2.33
C PRO A 266 -4.87 31.81 1.23
N ALA A 267 -4.42 32.33 0.08
CA ALA A 267 -5.31 32.80 -0.98
C ALA A 267 -5.26 31.82 -2.16
N LEU A 268 -6.05 30.74 -2.08
CA LEU A 268 -6.11 29.73 -3.13
C LEU A 268 -6.76 30.28 -4.40
N ASP A 269 -6.16 29.98 -5.55
CA ASP A 269 -6.85 30.15 -6.82
C ASP A 269 -7.81 28.97 -7.05
N HIS A 270 -9.11 29.27 -7.03
CA HIS A 270 -10.14 28.28 -7.28
C HIS A 270 -10.04 27.67 -8.69
N GLN A 271 -9.54 28.41 -9.69
CA GLN A 271 -9.38 27.87 -11.04
C GLN A 271 -8.31 26.77 -11.08
N THR A 272 -7.18 26.97 -10.40
CA THR A 272 -6.14 25.96 -10.24
C THR A 272 -6.65 24.73 -9.47
N LEU A 273 -7.44 24.94 -8.41
CA LEU A 273 -8.05 23.85 -7.63
C LEU A 273 -9.00 23.01 -8.48
N TRP A 274 -9.91 23.64 -9.23
CA TRP A 274 -10.82 22.91 -10.13
C TRP A 274 -10.07 22.19 -11.24
N SER A 275 -9.01 22.78 -11.80
CA SER A 275 -8.16 22.09 -12.78
C SER A 275 -7.48 20.85 -12.21
N LEU A 276 -7.01 20.91 -10.96
CA LEU A 276 -6.46 19.74 -10.26
C LEU A 276 -7.53 18.66 -10.09
N VAL A 277 -8.74 19.02 -9.65
CA VAL A 277 -9.86 18.09 -9.45
C VAL A 277 -10.27 17.43 -10.77
N ASP A 278 -10.39 18.19 -11.86
CA ASP A 278 -10.72 17.64 -13.18
C ASP A 278 -9.66 16.64 -13.67
N LYS A 279 -8.38 17.01 -13.56
CA LYS A 279 -7.26 16.11 -13.89
C LYS A 279 -7.29 14.85 -13.03
N ALA A 280 -7.66 14.99 -11.76
CA ALA A 280 -7.73 13.89 -10.81
C ALA A 280 -9.03 13.05 -10.90
N SER A 281 -10.06 13.47 -11.64
CA SER A 281 -11.37 12.80 -11.68
C SER A 281 -11.58 11.89 -12.90
N GLY A 282 -10.55 11.65 -13.71
CA GLY A 282 -10.63 10.91 -14.98
C GLY A 282 -11.34 9.53 -14.95
N ALA A 283 -11.77 9.08 -16.13
CA ALA A 283 -12.80 8.05 -16.41
C ALA A 283 -12.62 6.63 -15.81
N GLN A 284 -11.53 6.34 -15.09
CA GLN A 284 -11.24 5.03 -14.49
C GLN A 284 -11.04 5.15 -12.97
N GLY A 285 -11.88 5.93 -12.29
CA GLY A 285 -11.83 6.05 -10.83
C GLY A 285 -10.67 6.90 -10.30
N GLY A 286 -10.32 7.96 -11.04
CA GLY A 286 -9.67 9.18 -10.58
C GLY A 286 -8.35 9.07 -9.80
N MET A 287 -7.33 9.82 -10.25
CA MET A 287 -6.10 10.05 -9.47
C MET A 287 -6.32 10.92 -8.20
N SER A 288 -7.56 11.04 -7.72
CA SER A 288 -7.93 11.82 -6.54
C SER A 288 -7.32 11.22 -5.28
N GLU A 289 -7.23 9.90 -5.15
CA GLU A 289 -6.52 9.27 -4.04
C GLU A 289 -5.04 9.66 -4.02
N GLN A 290 -4.39 9.68 -5.20
CA GLN A 290 -3.01 10.12 -5.34
C GLN A 290 -2.87 11.60 -4.92
N VAL A 291 -3.82 12.46 -5.25
CA VAL A 291 -3.83 13.85 -4.75
C VAL A 291 -3.90 13.90 -3.23
N LEU A 292 -4.79 13.11 -2.62
CA LEU A 292 -4.94 13.03 -1.16
C LEU A 292 -3.66 12.49 -0.50
N ASP A 293 -3.02 11.47 -1.07
CA ASP A 293 -1.73 10.92 -0.63
C ASP A 293 -0.61 11.97 -0.70
N ILE A 294 -0.55 12.75 -1.79
CA ILE A 294 0.43 13.84 -1.94
C ILE A 294 0.20 14.88 -0.85
N VAL A 295 -1.04 15.32 -0.64
CA VAL A 295 -1.41 16.30 0.40
C VAL A 295 -1.04 15.80 1.79
N GLU A 296 -1.43 14.57 2.16
CA GLU A 296 -1.13 13.95 3.45
C GLU A 296 0.38 13.94 3.72
N ARG A 297 1.15 13.46 2.73
CA ARG A 297 2.60 13.36 2.83
C ARG A 297 3.23 14.73 3.03
N ARG A 298 2.80 15.76 2.29
CA ARG A 298 3.34 17.12 2.43
C ARG A 298 2.99 17.73 3.79
N LEU A 299 1.75 17.57 4.26
CA LEU A 299 1.36 18.04 5.58
C LEU A 299 2.19 17.36 6.68
N THR A 300 2.29 16.03 6.63
CA THR A 300 3.04 15.23 7.61
C THR A 300 4.52 15.63 7.63
N GLN A 301 5.12 15.81 6.45
CA GLN A 301 6.50 16.25 6.31
C GLN A 301 6.72 17.63 6.96
N ILE A 302 5.91 18.63 6.60
CA ILE A 302 6.08 20.00 7.10
C ILE A 302 5.83 20.07 8.61
N ILE A 303 4.81 19.36 9.13
CA ILE A 303 4.52 19.27 10.56
C ILE A 303 5.71 18.65 11.30
N GLY A 304 6.25 17.54 10.82
CA GLY A 304 7.36 16.83 11.44
C GLY A 304 8.66 17.65 11.47
N GLU A 305 9.00 18.33 10.37
CA GLU A 305 10.16 19.21 10.30
C GLU A 305 10.00 20.43 11.23
N THR A 306 8.80 21.03 11.27
CA THR A 306 8.51 22.18 12.17
C THR A 306 8.60 21.76 13.65
N ALA A 307 8.07 20.57 13.99
CA ALA A 307 8.13 20.03 15.34
C ALA A 307 9.57 19.73 15.78
N SER A 308 10.33 19.05 14.93
CA SER A 308 11.72 18.64 15.21
C SER A 308 12.70 19.81 15.18
N GLY A 309 12.38 20.91 14.48
CA GLY A 309 13.29 22.03 14.27
C GLY A 309 14.45 21.70 13.32
N VAL A 310 14.37 20.57 12.61
CA VAL A 310 15.33 20.22 11.56
C VAL A 310 15.14 21.18 10.39
N ALA A 311 16.23 21.81 9.95
CA ALA A 311 16.20 22.69 8.79
C ALA A 311 15.72 21.89 7.57
N PRO A 312 14.65 22.33 6.89
CA PRO A 312 14.15 21.59 5.75
C PRO A 312 15.16 21.63 4.61
N ALA A 313 15.21 20.55 3.83
CA ALA A 313 15.92 20.56 2.56
C ALA A 313 15.31 21.65 1.64
N PRO A 314 16.10 22.28 0.76
CA PRO A 314 15.56 23.19 -0.25
C PRO A 314 14.48 22.47 -1.05
N ASP A 315 13.24 22.93 -0.94
CA ASP A 315 12.10 22.33 -1.60
C ASP A 315 11.23 23.38 -2.29
N ALA A 316 10.37 22.90 -3.18
CA ALA A 316 9.47 23.75 -3.93
C ALA A 316 8.37 24.41 -3.07
N PHE A 317 8.32 24.18 -1.74
CA PHE A 317 7.21 24.56 -0.85
C PHE A 317 7.56 25.70 0.12
N ALA A 318 8.64 26.44 -0.16
CA ALA A 318 9.17 27.47 0.73
C ALA A 318 8.14 28.54 1.17
N LYS A 319 7.12 28.86 0.34
CA LYS A 319 6.07 29.82 0.72
C LYS A 319 5.09 29.22 1.73
N ALA A 320 4.58 28.03 1.44
CA ALA A 320 3.65 27.32 2.32
C ALA A 320 4.23 27.15 3.73
N ARG A 321 5.53 26.81 3.82
CA ARG A 321 6.26 26.61 5.09
C ARG A 321 6.22 27.82 6.03
N ARG A 322 6.12 29.04 5.51
CA ARG A 322 6.04 30.27 6.34
C ARG A 322 4.79 30.32 7.21
N LEU A 323 3.77 29.54 6.85
CA LEU A 323 2.52 29.43 7.61
C LEU A 323 2.63 28.44 8.78
N PHE A 324 3.68 27.62 8.82
CA PHE A 324 3.92 26.65 9.88
C PHE A 324 4.94 27.22 10.85
N SER A 325 4.53 27.39 12.10
CA SER A 325 5.40 27.80 13.20
C SER A 325 5.12 26.93 14.42
N ARG A 326 6.08 26.85 15.35
CA ARG A 326 5.86 26.14 16.61
C ARG A 326 4.66 26.69 17.40
N GLY A 327 4.37 27.98 17.28
CA GLY A 327 3.25 28.64 17.97
C GLY A 327 1.87 28.31 17.38
N ASN A 328 1.79 27.85 16.14
CA ASN A 328 0.53 27.53 15.46
C ASN A 328 0.40 26.06 15.02
N LEU A 329 1.39 25.21 15.37
CA LEU A 329 1.45 23.81 14.98
C LEU A 329 0.22 23.00 15.43
N ALA A 330 -0.41 23.39 16.55
CA ALA A 330 -1.66 22.79 17.04
C ALA A 330 -2.81 22.90 16.02
N LEU A 331 -2.88 23.99 15.25
CA LEU A 331 -3.91 24.18 14.23
C LEU A 331 -3.70 23.22 13.05
N TRP A 332 -2.46 23.10 12.58
CA TRP A 332 -2.08 22.23 11.48
C TRP A 332 -2.19 20.75 11.83
N THR A 333 -1.82 20.37 13.05
CA THR A 333 -2.00 18.99 13.55
C THR A 333 -3.47 18.62 13.70
N GLY A 334 -4.32 19.53 14.22
CA GLY A 334 -5.77 19.31 14.27
C GLY A 334 -6.41 19.14 12.88
N LEU A 335 -5.94 19.90 11.89
CA LEU A 335 -6.34 19.71 10.49
C LEU A 335 -5.93 18.33 9.96
N TRP A 336 -4.68 17.94 10.19
CA TRP A 336 -4.16 16.64 9.76
C TRP A 336 -4.95 15.48 10.37
N GLU A 337 -5.29 15.52 11.66
CA GLU A 337 -6.15 14.51 12.30
C GLU A 337 -7.56 14.45 11.72
N THR A 338 -8.13 15.61 11.39
CA THR A 338 -9.47 15.70 10.77
C THR A 338 -9.44 15.14 9.35
N PHE A 339 -8.37 15.44 8.62
CA PHE A 339 -8.15 14.95 7.27
C PHE A 339 -8.06 13.43 7.22
N GLU A 340 -7.21 12.83 8.06
CA GLU A 340 -7.04 11.38 8.17
C GLU A 340 -8.36 10.66 8.46
N ARG A 341 -9.15 11.21 9.38
CA ARG A 341 -10.47 10.68 9.73
C ARG A 341 -11.45 10.76 8.57
N THR A 342 -11.54 11.93 7.93
CA THR A 342 -12.47 12.15 6.82
C THR A 342 -12.11 11.27 5.62
N ARG A 343 -10.81 11.09 5.35
CA ARG A 343 -10.31 10.19 4.30
C ARG A 343 -10.69 8.73 4.57
N ALA A 344 -10.51 8.27 5.81
CA ALA A 344 -10.89 6.93 6.26
C ALA A 344 -12.39 6.68 6.12
N ASP A 345 -13.22 7.64 6.51
CA ASP A 345 -14.68 7.51 6.42
C ASP A 345 -15.15 7.53 4.96
N ALA A 346 -14.56 8.38 4.13
CA ALA A 346 -14.83 8.40 2.71
C ALA A 346 -14.45 7.09 2.00
N GLU A 347 -13.43 6.37 2.47
CA GLU A 347 -13.08 5.04 1.96
C GLU A 347 -14.12 4.00 2.35
N ARG A 348 -14.52 3.99 3.63
CA ARG A 348 -15.50 3.04 4.17
C ARG A 348 -16.88 3.22 3.58
N LEU A 349 -17.30 4.47 3.38
CA LEU A 349 -18.62 4.84 2.90
C LEU A 349 -18.66 5.06 1.38
N ASN A 350 -17.55 4.82 0.68
CA ASN A 350 -17.40 5.04 -0.77
C ASN A 350 -17.88 6.44 -1.20
N LEU A 351 -17.47 7.46 -0.45
CA LEU A 351 -17.79 8.85 -0.74
C LEU A 351 -16.94 9.38 -1.89
N ASP A 352 -17.43 10.45 -2.51
CA ASP A 352 -16.74 11.12 -3.61
C ASP A 352 -15.38 11.70 -3.18
N ARG A 353 -14.31 11.25 -3.84
CA ARG A 353 -12.94 11.68 -3.57
C ARG A 353 -12.64 13.07 -4.12
N ALA A 354 -13.29 13.48 -5.20
CA ALA A 354 -13.15 14.82 -5.75
C ALA A 354 -13.64 15.87 -4.74
N ALA A 355 -14.82 15.63 -4.15
CA ALA A 355 -15.36 16.46 -3.08
C ALA A 355 -14.44 16.53 -1.86
N LEU A 356 -13.79 15.41 -1.49
CA LEU A 356 -12.82 15.39 -0.39
C LEU A 356 -11.58 16.25 -0.68
N VAL A 357 -11.06 16.21 -1.92
CA VAL A 357 -9.95 17.09 -2.36
C VAL A 357 -10.32 18.56 -2.20
N ILE A 358 -11.51 18.96 -2.65
CA ILE A 358 -11.98 20.36 -2.53
C ILE A 358 -12.08 20.76 -1.06
N ASN A 359 -12.68 19.90 -0.22
CA ASN A 359 -12.89 20.18 1.20
C ASN A 359 -11.56 20.36 1.94
N ILE A 360 -10.57 19.48 1.70
CA ILE A 360 -9.30 19.58 2.41
C ILE A 360 -8.53 20.85 2.04
N PHE A 361 -8.56 21.29 0.79
CA PHE A 361 -7.96 22.57 0.40
C PHE A 361 -8.68 23.77 1.03
N ALA A 362 -10.01 23.75 1.10
CA ALA A 362 -10.78 24.80 1.78
C ALA A 362 -10.46 24.86 3.29
N GLN A 363 -10.32 23.71 3.95
CA GLN A 363 -9.92 23.65 5.36
C GLN A 363 -8.48 24.17 5.57
N MET A 364 -7.54 23.78 4.69
CA MET A 364 -6.18 24.32 4.70
C MET A 364 -6.18 25.84 4.55
N GLN A 365 -7.04 26.40 3.70
CA GLN A 365 -7.19 27.83 3.53
C GLN A 365 -7.61 28.54 4.83
N SER A 366 -8.64 28.00 5.50
CA SER A 366 -9.12 28.51 6.78
C SER A 366 -8.04 28.45 7.86
N VAL A 367 -7.31 27.33 7.95
CA VAL A 367 -6.22 27.16 8.92
C VAL A 367 -5.05 28.10 8.61
N ALA A 368 -4.71 28.29 7.34
CA ALA A 368 -3.66 29.21 6.90
C ALA A 368 -3.97 30.67 7.30
N HIS A 369 -5.23 31.11 7.15
CA HIS A 369 -5.66 32.43 7.61
C HIS A 369 -5.52 32.59 9.13
N ALA A 370 -5.95 31.59 9.91
CA ALA A 370 -5.80 31.60 11.37
C ALA A 370 -4.32 31.61 11.78
N ALA A 371 -3.49 30.79 11.12
CA ALA A 371 -2.06 30.67 11.38
C ALA A 371 -1.30 31.98 11.15
N GLN A 372 -1.66 32.76 10.12
CA GLN A 372 -1.10 34.09 9.89
C GLN A 372 -1.40 35.05 11.04
N GLN A 373 -2.64 35.08 11.53
CA GLN A 373 -3.02 35.94 12.65
C GLN A 373 -2.26 35.62 13.93
N THR A 374 -1.98 34.33 14.18
CA THR A 374 -1.18 33.89 15.33
C THR A 374 0.29 34.29 15.21
N ASN A 375 0.87 34.17 14.01
CA ASN A 375 2.27 34.55 13.77
C ASN A 375 2.49 36.06 13.95
N THR A 376 1.52 36.91 13.57
CA THR A 376 1.63 38.37 13.76
C THR A 376 1.51 38.80 15.23
N LYS A 377 0.91 37.97 16.11
CA LYS A 377 0.76 38.27 17.54
C LYS A 377 1.94 37.81 18.41
N THR A 378 2.85 36.99 17.84
CA THR A 378 3.98 36.38 18.56
C THR A 378 5.32 37.07 18.25
N LEU A 379 5.30 38.04 17.32
CA LEU A 379 6.37 39.02 17.05
C LEU A 379 6.05 40.31 17.81
#